data_AF-A0A5Y7F212-F1
#
_entry.id   AF-A0A5Y7F212-F1
#
_cell.length_a   1.000
_cell.length_b   1.000
_cell.length_c   1.000
_cell.angle_alpha   90.00
_cell.angle_beta   90.00
_cell.angle_gamma   90.00
#
_symmetry.space_group_name_H-M   'P 1'
#
loop_
_entity.id
_entity.type
_entity.pdbx_description
1 polymer ?
#
loop_
_entity_poly.entity_id
_entity_poly.type
_entity_poly.pdbx_seq_one_letter_code
_entity_poly.pdbx_strand_id
1 'polypeptide(L)' 'MNLLEKNIQALLSGVNEPLGNKLLNFIQNKTCSRFNIDENLNIFDKTHNVFMYENLE' A
#
# COMPACT_ATOMS: atom_id res chain seq x y z
N MET A 1 2.50 -10.69 -14.59
CA MET A 1 1.71 -9.79 -13.74
C MET A 1 2.11 -10.02 -12.30
N ASN A 2 2.74 -9.02 -11.67
CA ASN A 2 3.19 -9.13 -10.28
C ASN A 2 1.98 -9.12 -9.30
N LEU A 3 2.21 -9.48 -8.04
CA LEU A 3 1.13 -9.58 -7.04
C LEU A 3 0.40 -8.23 -6.85
N LEU A 4 1.13 -7.12 -6.89
CA LEU A 4 0.58 -5.78 -6.76
C LEU A 4 -0.42 -5.46 -7.88
N GLU A 5 -0.04 -5.70 -9.14
CA GLU A 5 -0.91 -5.51 -10.30
C GLU A 5 -2.18 -6.36 -10.18
N LYS A 6 -2.06 -7.62 -9.76
CA LYS A 6 -3.22 -8.51 -9.60
C LYS A 6 -4.19 -7.99 -8.54
N ASN A 7 -3.67 -7.48 -7.43
CA ASN A 7 -4.47 -6.89 -6.36
C ASN A 7 -5.15 -5.59 -6.82
N ILE A 8 -4.46 -4.74 -7.59
CA ILE A 8 -5.06 -3.53 -8.17
C ILE A 8 -6.18 -3.91 -9.14
N GLN A 9 -5.98 -4.88 -10.03
CA GLN A 9 -7.03 -5.33 -10.94
C GLN A 9 -8.22 -5.98 -10.21
N ALA A 10 -7.98 -6.71 -9.13
CA ALA A 10 -9.06 -7.26 -8.29
C ALA A 10 -9.90 -6.14 -7.64
N LEU A 11 -9.28 -5.03 -7.25
CA LEU A 11 -10.00 -3.85 -6.75
C LEU A 11 -10.79 -3.15 -7.85
N LEU A 12 -10.20 -2.97 -9.03
CA LEU A 12 -10.82 -2.29 -10.17
C LEU A 12 -11.96 -3.07 -10.84
N SER A 13 -11.97 -4.40 -10.74
CA SER A 13 -12.96 -5.25 -11.41
C SER A 13 -14.26 -5.46 -10.63
N GLY A 14 -14.41 -4.88 -9.44
CA GLY A 14 -15.58 -5.06 -8.58
C GLY A 14 -16.16 -3.77 -8.03
N VAL A 15 -17.00 -3.88 -7.00
CA VAL A 15 -17.62 -2.73 -6.31
C VAL A 15 -16.61 -1.78 -5.64
N ASN A 16 -15.35 -2.22 -5.54
CA ASN A 16 -14.24 -1.44 -4.98
C ASN A 16 -13.49 -0.60 -6.02
N GLU A 17 -14.01 -0.47 -7.25
CA GLU A 17 -13.38 0.34 -8.30
C GLU A 17 -12.96 1.76 -7.84
N PRO A 18 -13.78 2.50 -7.06
CA PRO A 18 -13.36 3.81 -6.55
C PRO A 18 -12.12 3.74 -5.65
N LEU A 19 -11.97 2.67 -4.88
CA LEU A 19 -10.78 2.43 -4.04
C LEU A 19 -9.58 2.03 -4.91
N GLY A 20 -9.78 1.16 -5.89
CA GLY A 20 -8.75 0.78 -6.86
C GLY A 20 -8.17 1.99 -7.60
N ASN A 21 -9.03 2.91 -8.05
CA ASN A 21 -8.62 4.15 -8.72
C ASN A 21 -7.85 5.09 -7.78
N LYS A 22 -8.26 5.23 -6.51
CA LYS A 22 -7.50 6.00 -5.51
C LYS A 22 -6.11 5.42 -5.28
N LEU A 23 -6.00 4.10 -5.17
CA LEU A 23 -4.72 3.40 -5.00
C LEU A 23 -3.81 3.59 -6.23
N LEU A 24 -4.37 3.45 -7.44
CA LEU A 24 -3.63 3.64 -8.68
C LEU A 24 -3.06 5.07 -8.77
N ASN A 25 -3.89 6.08 -8.49
CA ASN A 25 -3.47 7.48 -8.45
C ASN A 25 -2.39 7.71 -7.39
N PHE A 26 -2.51 7.11 -6.22
CA PHE A 26 -1.51 7.23 -5.15
C PHE A 26 -0.13 6.69 -5.58
N ILE A 27 -0.09 5.50 -6.19
CA ILE A 27 1.14 4.86 -6.65
C ILE A 27 1.79 5.67 -7.78
N GLN A 28 1.00 6.12 -8.75
CA GLN A 28 1.50 6.89 -9.90
C GLN A 28 2.10 8.25 -9.47
N ASN A 29 1.49 8.92 -8.50
CA ASN A 29 1.95 10.21 -8.00
C ASN A 29 3.11 10.09 -6.97
N LYS A 30 3.51 8.87 -6.59
CA LYS A 30 4.64 8.58 -5.67
C LYS A 30 4.63 9.42 -4.37
N THR A 31 3.47 9.66 -3.78
CA THR A 31 3.33 10.59 -2.65
C THR A 31 3.58 9.96 -1.26
N CYS A 32 4.09 8.72 -1.18
CA CYS A 32 4.31 8.05 0.09
C CYS A 32 5.76 8.14 0.60
N SER A 33 6.12 9.25 1.24
CA SER A 33 7.43 9.39 1.90
C SER A 33 7.39 9.13 3.40
N ARG A 34 6.21 9.24 4.02
CA ARG A 34 6.02 9.10 5.47
C ARG A 34 6.22 7.67 5.98
N PHE A 35 5.74 6.70 5.22
CA PHE A 35 5.82 5.29 5.63
C PHE A 35 6.98 4.59 4.93
N ASN A 36 7.58 3.61 5.62
CA ASN A 36 8.46 2.62 5.04
C ASN A 36 7.84 1.24 5.20
N ILE A 37 8.15 0.36 4.25
CA ILE A 37 7.84 -1.07 4.32
C ILE A 37 9.17 -1.82 4.21
N ASP A 38 9.44 -2.73 5.14
CA ASP A 38 10.64 -3.57 5.13
C ASP A 38 10.36 -4.95 4.49
N GLU A 39 11.37 -5.83 4.47
CA GLU A 39 11.27 -7.18 3.93
C GLU A 39 10.26 -8.10 4.64
N ASN A 40 9.94 -7.81 5.90
CA ASN A 40 8.96 -8.54 6.71
C ASN A 40 7.55 -7.94 6.61
N LEU A 41 7.36 -6.96 5.72
CA LEU A 41 6.13 -6.20 5.52
C LEU A 41 5.70 -5.39 6.75
N ASN A 42 6.63 -5.05 7.64
CA ASN A 42 6.37 -4.10 8.72
C ASN A 42 6.12 -2.72 8.12
N ILE A 43 5.22 -1.95 8.73
CA ILE A 43 4.91 -0.59 8.30
C ILE A 43 5.40 0.37 9.37
N PHE A 44 6.46 1.12 9.06
CA PHE A 44 7.05 2.10 9.97
C PHE A 44 6.62 3.52 9.60
N ASP A 45 6.07 4.28 10.56
CA ASP A 45 5.75 5.69 10.42
C ASP A 45 6.95 6.55 10.83
N LYS A 46 7.62 7.15 9.84
CA LYS A 46 8.80 8.01 10.08
C LYS A 46 8.46 9.29 10.84
N THR A 47 7.23 9.79 10.71
CA THR A 47 6.83 11.05 11.34
C THR A 47 6.66 10.88 12.85
N HIS A 48 6.13 9.74 13.28
CA HIS A 48 5.87 9.46 14.70
C HIS A 48 6.89 8.51 15.33
N ASN A 49 7.80 7.95 14.53
CA ASN A 49 8.82 7.00 14.94
C ASN A 49 8.24 5.77 15.66
N VAL A 50 7.20 5.18 15.06
CA VAL A 50 6.49 4.00 15.57
C VAL A 50 6.19 3.01 14.45
N PHE A 51 6.10 1.72 14.78
CA PHE A 51 5.51 0.73 13.90
C PHE A 51 3.99 0.90 13.89
N MET A 52 3.43 1.23 12.73
CA MET A 52 1.99 1.22 12.49
C MET A 52 1.48 -0.22 12.35
N TYR A 53 2.32 -1.10 11.83
CA TYR A 53 2.13 -2.53 11.80
C TYR A 53 3.50 -3.21 11.99
N GLU A 54 3.54 -4.20 12.86
CA GLU A 54 4.71 -5.05 13.10
C GLU A 54 4.24 -6.50 12.99
N ASN A 55 4.88 -7.25 12.11
CA ASN A 55 4.70 -8.68 11.99
C ASN A 55 5.50 -9.36 13.11
N LEU A 56 4.78 -9.95 14.07
CA LEU A 56 5.36 -10.61 15.25
C LEU A 56 5.55 -12.12 15.06
N GLU A 57 5.26 -12.64 13.86
CA GLU A 57 5.39 -14.06 13.50
C GLU A 57 6.83 -14.51 13.21
#